data_AF-A0A7W1S212-F1
#
_entry.id   AF-A0A7W1S212-F1
#
_cell.length_a   1.000
_cell.length_b   1.000
_cell.length_c   1.000
_cell.angle_alpha   90.00
_cell.angle_beta   90.00
_cell.angle_gamma   90.00
#
_symmetry.space_group_name_H-M   'P 1'
#
loop_
_entity.id
_entity.type
_entity.pdbx_description
1 polymer ?
#
loop_
_entity_poly.entity_id
_entity_poly.type
_entity_poly.pdbx_seq_one_letter_code
_entity_poly.pdbx_strand_id
1 'polypeptide(L)'
;MPPKISEHHRWSAAYLREAAKEHDKAADLLEDDNEQEAGYHAYLAHGFETHALEESGHATKRSSDEVMDIDWDNLSSDEEKEPRSKHKVR
;
A
#
# COMPACT_ATOMS: atom_id res chain seq x y z
N MET A 1 13.28 -36.76 -4.98
CA MET A 1 11.88 -36.24 -4.91
C MET A 1 11.92 -34.75 -5.22
N PRO A 2 10.95 -34.19 -5.97
CA PRO A 2 10.85 -32.74 -6.13
C PRO A 2 10.67 -32.08 -4.75
N PRO A 3 11.25 -30.90 -4.53
CA PRO A 3 11.16 -30.21 -3.24
C PRO A 3 9.70 -29.91 -2.91
N LYS A 4 9.28 -30.19 -1.68
CA LYS A 4 7.96 -29.80 -1.18
C LYS A 4 7.96 -28.30 -0.94
N ILE A 5 7.17 -27.56 -1.71
CA ILE A 5 6.93 -26.13 -1.48
C ILE A 5 6.24 -25.97 -0.12
N SER A 6 6.76 -25.09 0.74
CA SER A 6 6.15 -24.82 2.05
C SER A 6 4.79 -24.14 1.89
N GLU A 7 3.95 -24.25 2.91
CA GLU A 7 2.60 -23.66 2.90
C GLU A 7 2.64 -22.14 2.70
N HIS A 8 3.56 -21.45 3.36
CA HIS A 8 3.87 -20.03 3.17
C HIS A 8 4.09 -19.64 1.69
N HIS A 9 4.91 -20.42 0.96
CA HIS A 9 5.13 -20.16 -0.47
C HIS A 9 3.87 -20.40 -1.31
N ARG A 10 2.96 -21.28 -0.89
CA ARG A 10 1.69 -21.51 -1.60
C ARG A 10 0.72 -20.35 -1.40
N TRP A 11 0.62 -19.83 -0.18
CA TRP A 11 -0.21 -18.67 0.12
C TRP A 11 0.35 -17.41 -0.55
N SER A 12 1.66 -17.17 -0.45
CA SER A 12 2.33 -16.08 -1.15
C SER A 12 2.09 -16.14 -2.67
N ALA A 13 2.24 -17.33 -3.29
CA ALA A 13 1.94 -17.51 -4.72
C ALA A 13 0.44 -17.39 -5.06
N ALA A 14 -0.47 -17.62 -4.12
CA ALA A 14 -1.90 -17.36 -4.34
C ALA A 14 -2.16 -15.85 -4.38
N TYR A 15 -1.62 -15.09 -3.43
CA TYR A 15 -1.73 -13.62 -3.42
C TYR A 15 -1.12 -12.98 -4.66
N LEU A 16 0.07 -13.41 -5.10
CA LEU A 16 0.68 -12.91 -6.34
C LEU A 16 -0.18 -13.15 -7.59
N ARG A 17 -0.92 -14.27 -7.63
CA ARG A 17 -1.85 -14.54 -8.73
C ARG A 17 -3.06 -13.62 -8.71
N GLU A 18 -3.57 -13.27 -7.52
CA GLU A 18 -4.64 -12.27 -7.43
C GLU A 18 -4.13 -10.88 -7.78
N ALA A 19 -2.93 -10.50 -7.32
CA ALA A 19 -2.29 -9.24 -7.71
C ALA A 19 -2.17 -9.09 -9.23
N ALA A 20 -1.69 -10.13 -9.93
CA ALA A 20 -1.57 -10.12 -11.38
C ALA A 20 -2.91 -9.88 -12.09
N LYS A 21 -4.00 -10.51 -11.63
CA LYS A 21 -5.34 -10.28 -12.19
C LYS A 21 -5.82 -8.85 -12.00
N GLU A 22 -5.52 -8.25 -10.84
CA GLU A 22 -5.92 -6.87 -10.58
C GLU A 22 -5.07 -5.88 -11.40
N HIS A 23 -3.78 -6.16 -11.64
CA HIS A 23 -2.96 -5.40 -12.59
C HIS A 23 -3.48 -5.50 -14.03
N ASP A 24 -3.84 -6.71 -14.49
CA ASP A 24 -4.40 -6.91 -15.82
C ASP A 24 -5.69 -6.08 -16.00
N LYS A 25 -6.61 -6.11 -15.02
CA LYS A 25 -7.82 -5.26 -15.03
C LYS A 25 -7.49 -3.77 -15.04
N ALA A 26 -6.52 -3.34 -14.22
CA ALA A 26 -6.11 -1.94 -14.18
C ALA A 26 -5.55 -1.50 -15.54
N ALA A 27 -4.78 -2.35 -16.22
CA ALA A 27 -4.27 -2.08 -17.56
C ALA A 27 -5.41 -1.97 -18.59
N ASP A 28 -6.35 -2.92 -18.60
CA ASP A 28 -7.52 -2.87 -19.48
C ASP A 28 -8.33 -1.57 -19.28
N LEU A 29 -8.55 -1.16 -18.03
CA LEU A 29 -9.28 0.07 -17.70
C LEU A 29 -8.53 1.35 -18.12
N LEU A 30 -7.19 1.32 -18.13
CA LEU A 30 -6.40 2.44 -18.66
C LEU A 30 -6.50 2.54 -20.18
N GLU A 31 -6.62 1.41 -20.89
CA GLU A 31 -6.87 1.44 -22.34
C GLU A 31 -8.24 2.07 -22.69
N ASP A 32 -9.20 1.99 -21.77
CA ASP A 32 -10.53 2.60 -21.87
C ASP A 32 -10.60 4.04 -21.28
N ASP A 33 -9.46 4.67 -20.95
CA ASP A 33 -9.37 5.99 -20.29
C ASP A 33 -10.12 6.08 -18.93
N ASN A 34 -10.42 4.95 -18.29
CA ASN A 34 -11.09 4.89 -17.00
C ASN A 34 -10.08 4.90 -15.83
N GLU A 35 -9.38 6.02 -15.69
CA GLU A 35 -8.28 6.18 -14.72
C GLU A 35 -8.69 5.96 -13.25
N GLN A 36 -9.92 6.34 -12.88
CA GLN A 36 -10.39 6.21 -11.51
C GLN A 36 -10.53 4.74 -11.10
N GLU A 37 -11.15 3.91 -11.94
CA GLU A 37 -11.34 2.49 -11.67
C GLU A 37 -10.01 1.74 -11.80
N ALA A 38 -9.17 2.12 -12.78
CA ALA A 38 -7.81 1.59 -12.90
C ALA A 38 -6.99 1.83 -11.62
N GLY A 39 -7.05 3.04 -11.06
CA GLY A 39 -6.37 3.36 -9.79
C GLY A 39 -6.83 2.52 -8.61
N TYR A 40 -8.13 2.18 -8.56
CA TYR A 40 -8.68 1.29 -7.53
C TYR A 40 -8.12 -0.14 -7.67
N HIS A 41 -8.11 -0.70 -8.89
CA HIS A 41 -7.57 -2.03 -9.14
C HIS A 41 -6.06 -2.10 -8.90
N ALA A 42 -5.30 -1.07 -9.27
CA ALA A 42 -3.88 -0.98 -8.94
C ALA A 42 -3.61 -0.95 -7.42
N TYR A 43 -4.46 -0.25 -6.65
CA TYR A 43 -4.39 -0.27 -5.18
C TYR A 43 -4.66 -1.68 -4.61
N LEU A 44 -5.66 -2.39 -5.13
CA LEU A 44 -5.93 -3.78 -4.72
C LEU A 44 -4.77 -4.72 -5.04
N ALA A 45 -4.19 -4.60 -6.24
CA ALA A 45 -3.04 -5.39 -6.66
C ALA A 45 -1.87 -5.22 -5.67
N HIS A 46 -1.57 -3.98 -5.31
CA HIS A 46 -0.52 -3.67 -4.33
C HIS A 46 -0.84 -4.28 -2.93
N GLY A 47 -2.11 -4.26 -2.50
CA GLY A 47 -2.53 -4.92 -1.26
C GLY A 47 -2.19 -6.42 -1.24
N PHE A 48 -2.49 -7.11 -2.34
CA PHE A 48 -2.15 -8.53 -2.48
C PHE A 48 -0.63 -8.79 -2.52
N GLU A 49 0.15 -7.96 -3.19
CA GLU A 49 1.62 -8.07 -3.20
C GLU A 49 2.22 -7.91 -1.81
N THR A 50 1.69 -6.96 -1.03
CA THR A 50 2.11 -6.76 0.37
C THR A 50 1.88 -8.02 1.19
N HIS A 51 0.69 -8.62 1.09
CA HIS A 51 0.41 -9.88 1.78
C HIS A 51 1.28 -11.05 1.29
N ALA A 52 1.62 -11.09 -0.01
CA ALA A 52 2.55 -12.10 -0.51
C ALA A 52 3.95 -11.99 0.12
N LEU A 53 4.42 -10.77 0.39
CA LEU A 53 5.68 -10.51 1.09
C LEU A 53 5.60 -10.88 2.58
N GLU A 54 4.47 -10.59 3.22
CA GLU A 54 4.22 -10.99 4.62
C GLU A 54 4.23 -12.50 4.79
N GLU A 55 3.50 -13.22 3.95
CA GLU A 55 3.40 -14.68 4.02
C GLU A 55 4.70 -15.39 3.65
N SER A 56 5.52 -14.80 2.78
CA SER A 56 6.84 -15.37 2.43
C SER A 56 7.91 -15.17 3.51
N GLY A 57 7.60 -14.42 4.58
CA GLY A 57 8.56 -14.06 5.61
C GLY A 57 9.64 -13.07 5.13
N HIS A 58 9.44 -12.44 3.97
CA HIS A 58 10.29 -11.34 3.46
C HIS A 58 9.84 -9.97 3.96
N ALA A 59 8.60 -9.83 4.44
CA ALA A 59 8.24 -8.65 5.20
C ALA A 59 9.06 -8.65 6.48
N THR A 60 10.04 -7.75 6.57
CA THR A 60 10.70 -7.40 7.83
C THR A 60 9.59 -7.01 8.80
N LYS A 61 9.24 -7.89 9.74
CA LYS A 61 8.54 -7.48 10.94
C LYS A 61 9.45 -6.41 11.56
N ARG A 62 9.11 -5.13 11.40
CA ARG A 62 9.68 -4.11 12.29
C ARG A 62 9.24 -4.59 13.67
N SER A 63 10.19 -5.09 14.45
CA SER A 63 9.93 -5.43 15.85
C SER A 63 9.33 -4.19 16.47
N SER A 64 8.24 -4.36 17.19
CA SER A 64 7.52 -3.35 17.97
C SER A 64 8.36 -2.55 18.97
N ASP A 65 9.68 -2.77 19.00
CA ASP A 65 10.67 -2.07 19.81
C ASP A 65 11.24 -0.80 19.12
N GLU A 66 10.96 -0.56 17.83
CA GLU A 66 11.38 0.63 17.08
C GLU A 66 10.19 1.50 16.61
N VAL A 67 9.10 1.54 17.36
CA VAL A 67 8.20 2.68 17.25
C VAL A 67 8.86 3.80 18.05
N MET A 68 9.38 4.83 17.37
CA MET A 68 9.79 6.04 18.10
C MET A 68 8.56 6.51 18.87
N ASP A 69 8.67 6.60 20.20
CA ASP A 69 7.72 7.28 21.06
C ASP A 69 7.66 8.73 20.57
N ILE A 70 6.79 9.00 19.60
CA ILE A 70 6.47 10.37 19.21
C ILE A 70 5.69 10.90 20.40
N ASP A 71 6.35 11.72 21.23
CA ASP A 71 5.70 12.53 22.25
C ASP A 71 4.71 13.47 21.54
N TRP A 72 3.48 12.97 21.34
CA TRP A 72 2.36 13.74 20.79
C TRP A 72 1.98 14.92 21.70
N ASP A 73 2.45 14.92 22.94
CA ASP A 73 2.34 16.05 23.87
C ASP A 73 3.23 17.26 23.46
N ASN A 74 4.21 17.06 22.56
CA ASN A 74 5.15 18.10 22.15
C ASN A 74 4.98 18.58 20.68
N LEU A 75 3.81 18.31 20.08
CA LEU A 75 3.46 18.77 18.71
C LEU A 75 2.66 20.08 18.68
N SER A 76 2.53 20.76 19.82
CA SER A 76 1.86 22.06 19.95
C SER A 76 2.88 23.15 20.28
N SER A 77 3.56 23.69 19.28
CA SER A 77 4.11 25.04 19.36
C SER A 77 4.14 25.69 17.98
N ASP A 78 3.12 26.50 17.81
CA ASP A 78 2.77 27.36 16.70
C ASP A 78 3.81 28.47 16.54
N GLU A 79 4.84 28.27 15.71
CA GLU A 79 5.68 29.36 15.20
C GLU A 79 6.14 29.02 13.77
N GLU A 80 5.26 29.23 12.79
CA GLU A 80 5.62 30.03 11.60
C GLU A 80 4.36 30.38 10.80
N LYS A 81 4.09 31.68 10.77
CA LYS A 81 2.95 32.34 10.12
C LYS A 81 3.12 32.32 8.60
N GLU A 82 2.08 31.92 7.88
CA GLU A 82 1.72 32.59 6.64
C GLU A 82 0.23 32.99 6.64
N PRO A 83 -0.09 34.24 6.26
CA PRO A 83 -1.45 34.76 6.36
C PRO A 83 -2.32 34.10 5.29
N ARG A 84 -3.33 33.32 5.70
CA ARG A 84 -4.35 32.80 4.78
C ARG A 84 -5.06 33.99 4.11
N SER A 85 -4.63 34.28 2.89
CA SER A 85 -5.21 35.25 1.97
C SER A 85 -6.72 35.02 1.86
N LYS A 86 -7.50 35.97 2.39
CA LYS A 86 -8.97 36.00 2.25
C LYS A 86 -9.30 36.36 0.80
N HIS A 87 -9.50 35.34 -0.04
CA HIS A 87 -10.12 35.57 -1.34
C HIS A 87 -11.61 35.87 -1.13
N LYS A 88 -12.00 37.12 -1.41
CA LYS A 88 -13.39 37.57 -1.40
C LYS A 88 -13.91 37.52 -2.83
N VAL A 89 -14.63 36.45 -3.17
CA VAL A 89 -15.34 36.36 -4.45
C VAL A 89 -16.48 37.40 -4.40
N ARG A 90 -16.57 38.23 -5.45
CA ARG A 90 -17.62 39.24 -5.62
C ARG A 90 -18.98 38.59 -5.84
#